data_AF-A0A1Y1QED2-F1
#
_entry.id   AF-A0A1Y1QED2-F1
#
_cell.length_a   1.000
_cell.length_b   1.000
_cell.length_c   1.000
_cell.angle_alpha   90.00
_cell.angle_beta   90.00
_cell.angle_gamma   90.00
#
_symmetry.space_group_name_H-M   'P 1'
#
loop_
_entity.id
_entity.type
_entity.pdbx_description
1 polymer ?
#
loop_
_entity_poly.entity_id
_entity_poly.type
_entity_poly.pdbx_seq_one_letter_code
_entity_poly.pdbx_strand_id
1 'polypeptide(L)'
;MRSNKPRSQPQPPEENIQSFIAGAERQESSAYPWQSPNVRPDVTKVFNLRLPEDVYLKLKYLSDKQRRRSMQTICQDAIEPYIEQELKKLLDSGV
;
A
#
# COMPACT_ATOMS: atom_id res chain seq x y z
N MET A 1 26.36 -37.69 -34.18
CA MET A 1 25.69 -36.92 -33.11
C MET A 1 26.79 -36.26 -32.26
N ARG A 2 26.93 -34.93 -32.29
CA ARG A 2 27.93 -34.21 -31.47
C ARG A 2 27.25 -33.73 -30.20
N SER A 3 27.67 -34.27 -29.05
CA SER A 3 27.15 -33.89 -27.75
C SER A 3 27.86 -32.61 -27.28
N ASN A 4 27.16 -31.48 -27.27
CA ASN A 4 27.65 -30.26 -26.63
C ASN A 4 27.45 -30.39 -25.12
N LYS A 5 28.54 -30.40 -24.35
CA LYS A 5 28.47 -30.38 -22.89
C LYS A 5 28.27 -28.92 -22.42
N PRO A 6 27.28 -28.61 -21.58
CA PRO A 6 27.05 -27.26 -21.12
C PRO A 6 28.23 -26.79 -20.28
N ARG A 7 28.69 -25.56 -20.56
CA ARG A 7 29.76 -24.88 -19.83
C ARG A 7 29.27 -24.64 -18.40
N SER A 8 29.92 -25.24 -17.41
CA SER A 8 29.65 -24.98 -16.00
C SER A 8 29.90 -23.50 -15.71
N GLN A 9 28.85 -22.76 -15.37
CA GLN A 9 29.02 -21.42 -14.81
C GLN A 9 29.71 -21.55 -13.44
N PRO A 10 30.71 -20.71 -13.12
CA PRO A 10 31.25 -20.65 -11.77
C PRO A 10 30.13 -20.24 -10.82
N GLN A 11 29.93 -21.03 -9.75
CA GLN A 11 28.98 -20.67 -8.71
C GLN A 11 29.49 -19.40 -8.01
N PRO A 12 28.61 -18.41 -7.75
CA PRO A 12 29.01 -17.24 -7.00
C PRO A 12 29.49 -17.66 -5.61
N PRO A 13 30.52 -17.00 -5.05
CA PRO A 13 31.04 -17.31 -3.72
C PRO A 13 29.92 -17.19 -2.68
N GLU A 14 29.87 -18.13 -1.74
CA GLU A 14 28.80 -18.28 -0.73
C GLU A 14 28.58 -16.99 0.10
N GLU A 15 29.63 -16.18 0.28
CA GLU A 15 29.57 -14.85 0.92
C GLU A 15 28.60 -13.89 0.21
N ASN A 16 28.43 -14.00 -1.10
CA ASN A 16 27.49 -13.19 -1.88
C ASN A 16 26.03 -13.63 -1.64
N ILE A 17 25.82 -14.91 -1.35
CA ILE A 17 24.50 -15.46 -1.01
C ILE A 17 24.15 -15.06 0.43
N GLN A 18 25.09 -15.19 1.37
CA GLN A 18 24.87 -14.81 2.77
C GLN A 18 24.63 -13.31 2.95
N SER A 19 25.37 -12.45 2.25
CA SER A 19 25.16 -11.00 2.29
C SER A 19 23.82 -10.58 1.65
N PHE A 20 23.37 -11.28 0.60
CA PHE A 20 22.05 -11.10 0.01
C PHE A 20 20.91 -11.54 0.94
N ILE A 21 21.06 -12.68 1.63
CA ILE A 21 20.09 -13.18 2.62
C ILE A 21 20.05 -12.27 3.87
N ALA A 22 21.22 -11.87 4.39
CA ALA A 22 21.31 -10.99 5.55
C ALA A 22 20.75 -9.58 5.30
N GLY A 23 20.76 -9.13 4.03
CA GLY A 23 20.11 -7.88 3.62
C GLY A 23 18.58 -7.93 3.67
N ALA A 24 17.98 -9.12 3.58
CA ALA A 24 16.52 -9.31 3.63
C ALA A 24 15.94 -9.20 5.05
N GLU A 25 16.77 -9.41 6.08
CA GLU A 25 16.35 -9.42 7.50
C GLU A 25 16.50 -8.06 8.21
N ARG A 26 17.06 -7.03 7.56
CA ARG A 26 17.09 -5.66 8.13
C ARG A 26 15.72 -5.00 8.00
N GLN A 27 14.77 -5.50 8.77
CA GLN A 27 13.48 -4.89 8.98
C GLN A 27 13.67 -3.83 10.07
N GLU A 28 13.94 -2.59 9.66
CA GLU A 28 13.78 -1.46 10.57
C GLU A 28 12.35 -1.49 11.10
N SER A 29 12.21 -1.58 12.42
CA SER A 29 10.94 -1.65 13.12
C SER A 29 10.24 -0.30 13.03
N SER A 30 9.55 -0.06 11.92
CA SER A 30 8.62 1.06 11.80
C SER A 30 7.53 0.88 12.88
N ALA A 31 7.31 1.90 13.71
CA ALA A 31 6.38 1.83 14.84
C ALA A 31 4.95 1.46 14.38
N TYR A 32 4.59 1.84 13.15
CA TYR A 32 3.30 1.56 12.54
C TYR A 32 3.43 0.91 11.16
N PRO A 33 2.46 0.05 10.75
CA PRO A 33 2.53 -0.68 9.49
C PRO A 33 2.54 0.23 8.25
N TRP A 34 1.95 1.43 8.32
CA TRP A 34 1.97 2.42 7.23
C TRP A 34 3.28 3.21 7.11
N GLN A 35 4.18 3.09 8.10
CA GLN A 35 5.52 3.70 8.08
C GLN A 35 6.61 2.75 7.57
N SER A 36 6.25 1.51 7.22
CA SER A 36 7.22 0.53 6.73
C SER A 36 7.88 1.02 5.43
N PRO A 37 9.20 0.79 5.23
CA PRO A 37 9.90 1.19 3.99
C PRO A 37 9.30 0.55 2.72
N ASN A 38 8.52 -0.53 2.86
CA ASN A 38 7.85 -1.21 1.76
C ASN A 38 6.51 -0.56 1.36
N VAL A 39 6.04 0.46 2.08
CA VAL A 39 4.81 1.18 1.76
C VAL A 39 5.08 2.16 0.63
N ARG A 40 4.37 1.98 -0.48
CA ARG A 40 4.53 2.80 -1.69
C ARG A 40 3.47 3.90 -1.75
N PRO A 41 3.86 5.20 -1.83
CA PRO A 41 2.91 6.31 -1.88
C PRO A 41 2.15 6.41 -3.21
N ASP A 42 2.65 5.78 -4.27
CA ASP A 42 2.05 5.79 -5.60
C ASP A 42 1.06 4.64 -5.85
N VAL A 43 0.87 3.75 -4.86
CA VAL A 43 0.01 2.56 -4.99
C VAL A 43 -1.31 2.76 -4.25
N THR A 44 -2.40 2.85 -5.01
CA THR A 44 -3.76 2.83 -4.46
C THR A 44 -4.25 1.39 -4.29
N LYS A 45 -4.86 1.10 -3.14
CA LYS A 45 -5.52 -0.18 -2.85
C LYS A 45 -7.02 -0.05 -3.03
N VAL A 46 -7.66 -1.06 -3.62
CA VAL A 46 -9.13 -1.10 -3.76
C VAL A 46 -9.76 -1.42 -2.41
N PHE A 47 -10.72 -0.60 -2.00
CA PHE A 47 -11.55 -0.81 -0.83
C PHE A 47 -13.02 -0.74 -1.22
N ASN A 48 -13.75 -1.86 -1.07
CA ASN A 48 -15.17 -1.93 -1.45
C ASN A 48 -16.04 -1.40 -0.32
N LEU A 49 -16.58 -0.19 -0.51
CA LEU A 49 -17.48 0.46 0.44
C LEU A 49 -18.92 -0.06 0.29
N ARG A 50 -19.57 -0.39 1.40
CA ARG A 50 -21.01 -0.68 1.44
C ARG A 50 -21.76 0.54 1.96
N LEU A 51 -22.64 1.09 1.13
CA LEU A 51 -23.49 2.23 1.48
C LEU A 51 -24.95 1.80 1.53
N PRO A 52 -25.74 2.34 2.47
CA PRO A 52 -27.19 2.37 2.32
C PRO A 52 -27.57 3.03 0.99
N GLU A 53 -28.68 2.58 0.40
CA GLU A 53 -29.10 3.02 -0.93
C GLU A 53 -29.32 4.54 -0.99
N ASP A 54 -29.94 5.13 0.04
CA ASP A 54 -30.22 6.57 0.08
C ASP A 54 -28.93 7.40 0.07
N VAL A 55 -27.89 6.94 0.78
CA VAL A 55 -26.58 7.59 0.82
C VAL A 55 -25.87 7.46 -0.53
N TYR A 56 -25.93 6.29 -1.15
CA TYR A 56 -25.37 6.07 -2.48
C TYR A 56 -26.01 7.01 -3.51
N LEU A 57 -27.33 7.15 -3.50
CA LEU A 57 -28.06 8.02 -4.43
C LEU A 57 -27.71 9.50 -4.21
N LYS A 58 -27.56 9.95 -2.96
CA LYS A 58 -27.09 11.30 -2.63
C LYS A 58 -25.67 11.55 -3.16
N LEU A 59 -24.76 10.59 -2.98
CA LEU A 59 -23.39 10.67 -3.46
C LEU A 59 -23.34 10.72 -4.99
N LYS A 60 -24.13 9.87 -5.66
CA LYS A 60 -24.24 9.86 -7.13
C LYS A 60 -24.74 11.20 -7.64
N TYR A 61 -25.83 11.71 -7.05
CA TYR A 61 -26.37 13.02 -7.41
C TYR A 61 -25.33 14.14 -7.24
N LEU A 62 -24.58 14.12 -6.14
CA LEU A 62 -23.53 15.11 -5.87
C LEU A 62 -22.43 15.07 -6.95
N SER A 63 -21.96 13.88 -7.32
CA SER A 63 -20.97 13.70 -8.38
C SER A 63 -21.50 14.16 -9.74
N ASP A 64 -22.76 13.84 -10.07
CA ASP A 64 -23.40 14.25 -11.31
C ASP A 64 -23.51 15.80 -11.42
N LYS A 65 -23.64 16.51 -10.29
CA LYS A 65 -23.66 17.98 -10.24
C LYS A 65 -22.29 18.63 -10.21
N GLN A 66 -21.25 17.92 -9.76
CA GLN A 66 -19.89 18.42 -9.64
C GLN A 66 -19.02 17.87 -10.76
N ARG A 67 -18.96 18.59 -11.89
CA ARG A 67 -18.27 18.17 -13.13
C ARG A 67 -16.80 17.74 -12.97
N ARG A 68 -16.14 18.07 -11.86
CA ARG A 68 -14.73 17.75 -11.58
C ARG A 68 -14.52 16.72 -10.47
N ARG A 69 -15.56 16.25 -9.79
CA ARG A 69 -15.42 15.33 -8.64
C ARG A 69 -16.22 14.07 -8.88
N SER A 70 -15.50 12.97 -9.06
CA SER A 70 -16.10 11.63 -9.11
C SER A 70 -16.61 11.23 -7.72
N MET A 71 -17.53 10.25 -7.64
CA MET A 71 -17.94 9.66 -6.36
C MET A 71 -16.75 9.17 -5.54
N GLN A 72 -15.74 8.58 -6.20
CA GLN A 72 -14.51 8.12 -5.58
C GLN A 72 -13.72 9.27 -4.95
N THR A 73 -13.51 10.36 -5.69
CA THR A 73 -12.81 11.56 -5.20
C THR A 73 -13.55 12.20 -4.02
N ILE A 74 -14.89 12.26 -4.10
CA ILE A 74 -15.71 12.79 -3.00
C ILE A 74 -15.52 11.94 -1.74
N CYS A 75 -15.51 10.61 -1.86
CA CYS A 75 -15.25 9.71 -0.74
C CYS A 75 -13.82 9.86 -0.20
N GLN A 76 -12.80 9.93 -1.06
CA GLN A 76 -11.40 10.07 -0.63
C GLN A 76 -11.18 11.36 0.16
N ASP A 77 -11.64 12.49 -0.39
CA ASP A 77 -11.51 13.81 0.25
C ASP A 77 -12.23 13.90 1.60
N ALA A 78 -13.21 13.03 1.86
CA ALA A 78 -13.91 12.94 3.14
C ALA A 78 -13.25 11.93 4.10
N ILE A 79 -12.78 10.78 3.60
CA ILE A 79 -12.25 9.67 4.41
C ILE A 79 -10.82 9.94 4.87
N GLU A 80 -9.94 10.47 4.02
CA GLU A 80 -8.54 10.74 4.37
C GLU A 80 -8.38 11.63 5.62
N PRO A 81 -9.00 12.84 5.69
CA PRO A 81 -8.86 13.68 6.87
C PRO A 81 -9.49 13.05 8.12
N TYR A 82 -10.55 12.26 7.95
CA TYR A 82 -11.19 11.55 9.05
C TYR A 82 -10.26 10.46 9.62
N ILE A 83 -9.58 9.69 8.76
CA ILE A 83 -8.60 8.67 9.19
C ILE A 83 -7.47 9.34 9.99
N GLU A 84 -6.89 10.43 9.49
CA GLU A 84 -5.82 11.16 10.18
C GLU A 84 -6.29 11.70 11.54
N GLN A 85 -7.51 12.22 11.61
CA GLN A 85 -8.09 12.70 12.86
C GLN A 85 -8.29 11.56 13.87
N GLU A 86 -8.83 10.42 13.44
CA GLU A 86 -9.06 9.26 14.33
C GLU A 86 -7.75 8.60 14.76
N LEU A 87 -6.76 8.49 13.86
CA LEU A 87 -5.42 8.03 14.19
C LEU A 87 -4.79 8.95 15.24
N LYS A 88 -4.85 10.27 15.02
CA LYS A 88 -4.34 11.24 15.99
C LYS A 88 -5.00 11.06 17.35
N LYS A 89 -6.33 10.95 17.42
CA LYS A 89 -7.03 10.70 18.69
C LYS A 89 -6.57 9.41 19.34
N LEU A 90 -6.46 8.32 18.59
CA LEU A 90 -6.02 7.02 19.10
C LEU A 90 -4.60 7.07 19.67
N LEU A 91 -3.69 7.77 18.98
CA LEU A 91 -2.29 7.89 19.36
C LEU A 91 -2.06 8.92 20.48
N ASP A 92 -2.81 10.03 20.48
CA ASP A 92 -2.74 11.07 21.52
C ASP A 92 -3.42 10.64 22.82
N SER A 93 -4.37 9.70 22.77
CA SER A 93 -5.14 9.28 23.96
C SER A 93 -4.40 8.31 24.89
N GLY A 94 -3.20 7.83 24.53
CA GLY A 94 -2.31 7.00 25.36
C GLY A 94 -2.88 5.62 25.73
N VAL A 95 -2.15 4.50 25.76
CA VAL A 95 -0.90 4.18 26.47
C VAL A 95 -0.15 5.35 27.12
#